data_AF-A0A5N7CEJ6-F1
#
_entry.id   AF-A0A5N7CEJ6-F1
#
_cell.length_a   1.000
_cell.length_b   1.000
_cell.length_c   1.000
_cell.angle_alpha   90.00
_cell.angle_beta   90.00
_cell.angle_gamma   90.00
#
_symmetry.space_group_name_H-M   'P 1'
#
loop_
_entity.id
_entity.type
_entity.pdbx_description
1 polymer ?
#
loop_
_entity_poly.entity_id
_entity_poly.type
_entity_poly.pdbx_seq_one_letter_code
_entity_poly.pdbx_strand_id
1 'polypeptide(L)'
;MGFKRLLSHLIETGLSPGLWIEPEVNGVRSIVANQLPNEAFFRRNGQRIIEKGRYQLDYLHPAVQEHMHVVIHRLKQKNCSSSAQRMDHAMLAVHTLQSTSDQQDPDSYGAIAAALPTTMTPEQGAIWAYPQPEWHDETNAMTVVNSLGRIHLSGRLDILKPHQFGLIKQGMDIYRILAPRTSSLARCLDWG
;
A
#
# COMPACT_ATOMS: atom_id res chain seq x y z
N MET A 1 -8.50 -20.63 12.90
CA MET A 1 -8.31 -20.01 11.57
C MET A 1 -6.85 -19.62 11.44
N GLY A 2 -6.23 -19.75 10.26
CA GLY A 2 -4.82 -19.44 10.06
C GLY A 2 -4.57 -18.77 8.71
N PHE A 3 -3.42 -18.10 8.58
CA PHE A 3 -3.07 -17.28 7.43
C PHE A 3 -3.21 -18.01 6.08
N LYS A 4 -2.75 -19.26 6.00
CA LYS A 4 -2.86 -20.10 4.80
C LYS A 4 -4.30 -20.25 4.30
N ARG A 5 -5.27 -20.48 5.20
CA ARG A 5 -6.68 -20.67 4.83
C ARG A 5 -7.30 -19.38 4.29
N LEU A 6 -6.95 -18.24 4.87
CA LEU A 6 -7.39 -16.93 4.39
C LEU A 6 -6.87 -16.67 2.97
N LEU A 7 -5.58 -16.90 2.74
CA LEU A 7 -4.97 -16.72 1.42
C LEU A 7 -5.59 -17.65 0.37
N SER A 8 -5.83 -18.92 0.71
CA SER A 8 -6.51 -19.86 -0.20
C SER A 8 -7.91 -19.37 -0.56
N HIS A 9 -8.68 -18.90 0.42
CA HIS A 9 -10.03 -18.40 0.17
C HIS A 9 -10.03 -17.18 -0.79
N LEU A 10 -9.11 -16.23 -0.59
CA LEU A 10 -8.99 -15.07 -1.49
C LEU A 10 -8.67 -15.50 -2.93
N ILE A 11 -7.75 -16.45 -3.11
CA ILE A 11 -7.38 -16.99 -4.42
C ILE A 11 -8.56 -17.71 -5.07
N GLU A 12 -9.30 -18.51 -4.31
CA GLU A 12 -10.51 -19.23 -4.79
C GLU A 12 -11.60 -18.27 -5.27
N THR A 13 -11.69 -17.07 -4.68
CA THR A 13 -12.60 -15.99 -5.12
C THR A 13 -12.07 -15.17 -6.31
N GLY A 14 -10.91 -15.53 -6.88
CA GLY A 14 -10.30 -14.82 -8.01
C GLY A 14 -9.46 -13.60 -7.63
N LEU A 15 -9.23 -13.35 -6.33
CA LEU A 15 -8.41 -12.23 -5.86
C LEU A 15 -6.93 -12.65 -5.73
N SER A 16 -6.03 -11.71 -6.06
CA SER A 16 -4.61 -11.87 -5.77
C SER A 16 -4.29 -11.29 -4.39
N PRO A 17 -3.92 -12.10 -3.38
CA PRO A 17 -3.60 -11.58 -2.06
C PRO A 17 -2.29 -10.78 -2.08
N GLY A 18 -2.27 -9.68 -1.32
CA GLY A 18 -1.08 -8.90 -1.01
C GLY A 18 -0.74 -8.96 0.47
N LEU A 19 0.50 -8.62 0.82
CA LEU A 19 0.94 -8.46 2.21
C LEU A 19 1.62 -7.11 2.38
N TRP A 20 1.28 -6.41 3.45
CA TRP A 20 2.00 -5.22 3.87
C TRP A 20 3.08 -5.59 4.89
N ILE A 21 4.27 -5.05 4.71
CA ILE A 21 5.43 -5.26 5.59
C ILE A 21 6.12 -3.93 5.86
N GLU A 22 6.65 -3.76 7.06
CA GLU A 22 7.57 -2.68 7.41
C GLU A 22 8.91 -3.30 7.82
N PRO A 23 9.79 -3.62 6.86
CA PRO A 23 10.99 -4.40 7.16
C PRO A 23 12.02 -3.60 7.97
N GLU A 24 11.89 -2.27 8.07
CA GLU A 24 12.84 -1.42 8.79
C GLU A 24 12.62 -1.32 10.29
N VAL A 25 11.47 -1.78 10.77
CA VAL A 25 11.09 -1.61 12.17
C VAL A 25 10.89 -2.95 12.85
N ASN A 26 11.13 -2.95 14.16
CA ASN A 26 10.88 -4.09 15.01
C ASN A 26 10.12 -3.64 16.26
N GLY A 27 8.95 -4.20 16.52
CA GLY A 27 8.17 -3.86 17.72
C GLY A 27 8.91 -4.24 19.00
N VAL A 28 8.90 -3.38 20.02
CA VAL A 28 9.68 -3.59 21.26
C VAL A 28 9.31 -4.87 22.03
N ARG A 29 8.15 -5.46 21.75
CA ARG A 29 7.66 -6.72 22.34
C ARG A 29 7.92 -7.95 21.46
N SER A 30 8.51 -7.79 20.28
CA SER A 30 8.78 -8.89 19.37
C SER A 30 9.91 -9.75 19.90
N ILE A 31 9.77 -11.08 19.80
CA ILE A 31 10.87 -12.01 20.09
C ILE A 31 12.09 -11.75 19.20
N VAL A 32 11.88 -11.23 17.99
CA VAL A 32 12.95 -10.91 17.04
C VAL A 32 13.85 -9.79 17.57
N ALA A 33 13.34 -8.91 18.44
CA ALA A 33 14.14 -7.87 19.07
C ALA A 33 15.30 -8.45 19.94
N ASN A 34 15.17 -9.70 20.38
CA ASN A 34 16.18 -10.43 21.15
C ASN A 34 17.01 -11.39 20.28
N GLN A 35 16.67 -11.56 19.00
CA GLN A 35 17.38 -12.45 18.06
C GLN A 35 18.47 -11.74 17.27
N LEU A 36 18.36 -10.41 17.15
CA LEU A 36 19.37 -9.58 16.50
C LEU A 36 20.28 -8.92 17.55
N PRO A 37 21.58 -8.76 17.24
CA PRO A 37 22.51 -8.14 18.17
C PRO A 37 22.17 -6.66 18.38
N ASN A 38 22.67 -6.04 19.46
CA ASN A 38 22.28 -4.68 19.83
C ASN A 38 22.67 -3.63 18.77
N GLU A 39 23.79 -3.85 18.08
CA GLU A 39 24.30 -3.05 16.98
C GLU A 39 23.50 -3.14 15.68
N ALA A 40 22.58 -4.10 15.57
CA ALA A 40 21.66 -4.19 14.44
C ALA A 40 20.52 -3.15 14.50
N PHE A 41 20.50 -2.29 15.53
CA PHE A 41 19.49 -1.27 15.74
C PHE A 41 20.12 0.12 15.78
N PHE A 42 19.35 1.15 15.42
CA PHE A 42 19.76 2.53 15.68
C PHE A 42 19.88 2.76 17.18
N ARG A 43 21.00 3.39 17.56
CA ARG A 43 21.38 3.63 18.95
C ARG A 43 21.78 5.07 19.17
N ARG A 44 21.51 5.56 20.37
CA ARG A 44 22.04 6.83 20.91
C ARG A 44 22.62 6.54 22.29
N ASN A 45 23.88 6.92 22.52
CA ASN A 45 24.60 6.66 23.78
C ASN A 45 24.58 5.18 24.18
N GLY A 46 24.74 4.27 23.21
CA GLY A 46 24.74 2.82 23.44
C GLY A 46 23.36 2.18 23.67
N GLN A 47 22.30 2.97 23.79
CA GLN A 47 20.93 2.49 23.97
C GLN A 47 20.15 2.51 22.66
N ARG A 48 19.30 1.51 22.42
CA ARG A 48 18.43 1.45 21.24
C ARG A 48 17.41 2.59 21.28
N ILE A 49 17.16 3.21 20.13
CA ILE A 49 16.15 4.27 20.00
C ILE A 49 14.78 3.62 19.83
N ILE A 50 13.78 4.11 20.58
CA ILE A 50 12.39 3.69 20.46
C ILE A 50 11.57 4.84 19.89
N GLU A 51 10.86 4.59 18.79
CA GLU A 51 9.92 5.52 18.19
C GLU A 51 8.58 4.82 18.02
N LYS A 52 7.51 5.40 18.59
CA LYS A 52 6.14 4.84 18.53
C LYS A 52 6.09 3.33 18.90
N GLY A 53 6.86 2.92 19.90
CA GLY A 53 6.92 1.53 20.36
C GLY A 53 7.66 0.56 19.44
N ARG A 54 8.49 1.07 18.53
CA ARG A 54 9.30 0.27 17.59
C ARG A 54 10.78 0.69 17.66
N TYR A 55 11.67 -0.29 17.55
CA TYR A 55 13.08 -0.07 17.24
C TYR A 55 13.27 0.08 15.73
N GLN A 56 14.22 0.91 15.32
CA GLN A 56 14.65 1.06 13.93
C GLN A 56 15.87 0.17 13.68
N LEU A 57 15.85 -0.63 12.62
CA LEU A 57 16.94 -1.51 12.22
C LEU A 57 18.02 -0.76 11.44
N ASP A 58 19.27 -1.08 11.70
CA ASP A 58 20.41 -0.55 10.96
C ASP A 58 20.76 -1.48 9.79
N TYR A 59 20.37 -1.10 8.57
CA TYR A 59 20.64 -1.86 7.35
C TYR A 59 22.10 -1.87 6.91
N LEU A 60 22.97 -1.07 7.55
CA LEU A 60 24.41 -1.19 7.36
C LEU A 60 24.97 -2.45 8.05
N HIS A 61 24.24 -3.01 9.02
CA HIS A 61 24.67 -4.18 9.75
C HIS A 61 24.36 -5.48 8.97
N PRO A 62 25.36 -6.36 8.71
CA PRO A 62 25.16 -7.58 7.91
C PRO A 62 24.05 -8.51 8.44
N ALA A 63 23.91 -8.63 9.77
CA ALA A 63 22.86 -9.46 10.37
C ALA A 63 21.43 -9.00 10.01
N VAL A 64 21.21 -7.69 9.79
CA VAL A 64 19.90 -7.19 9.32
C VAL A 64 19.68 -7.58 7.87
N GLN A 65 20.70 -7.42 7.02
CA GLN A 65 20.62 -7.78 5.60
C GLN A 65 20.33 -9.27 5.44
N GLU A 66 21.05 -10.14 6.16
CA GLU A 66 20.84 -11.59 6.12
C GLU A 66 19.44 -11.98 6.62
N HIS A 67 19.01 -11.41 7.75
CA HIS A 67 17.67 -11.64 8.28
C HIS A 67 16.59 -11.24 7.26
N MET A 68 16.74 -10.06 6.64
CA MET A 68 15.77 -9.56 5.66
C MET A 68 15.80 -10.36 4.37
N HIS A 69 16.96 -10.84 3.91
CA HIS A 69 17.04 -11.75 2.79
C HIS A 69 16.21 -13.02 3.04
N VAL A 70 16.30 -13.61 4.23
CA VAL A 70 15.50 -14.79 4.59
C VAL A 70 14.01 -14.47 4.65
N VAL A 71 13.61 -13.34 5.26
CA VAL A 71 12.20 -12.94 5.37
C VAL A 71 11.60 -12.67 3.99
N ILE A 72 12.27 -11.86 3.17
CA ILE A 72 11.78 -11.48 1.84
C ILE A 72 11.82 -12.66 0.87
N HIS A 73 12.82 -13.53 0.92
CA HIS A 73 12.86 -14.73 0.07
C HIS A 73 11.63 -15.63 0.26
N ARG A 74 11.03 -15.62 1.46
CA ARG A 74 9.79 -16.37 1.75
C ARG A 74 8.53 -15.68 1.18
N LEU A 75 8.61 -14.41 0.79
CA LEU A 75 7.52 -13.58 0.27
C LEU A 75 7.73 -13.29 -1.22
N LYS A 76 6.98 -13.93 -2.12
CA LYS A 76 7.02 -13.59 -3.56
C LYS A 76 6.43 -12.17 -3.76
N GLN A 77 7.17 -11.29 -4.42
CA GLN A 77 7.12 -9.81 -4.29
C GLN A 77 5.91 -9.09 -4.93
N LYS A 78 5.41 -8.05 -4.23
CA LYS A 78 5.03 -6.69 -4.71
C LYS A 78 5.21 -5.70 -3.54
N ASN A 79 5.79 -4.52 -3.77
CA ASN A 79 6.09 -3.51 -2.73
C ASN A 79 4.93 -2.53 -2.50
N CYS A 80 4.76 -2.06 -1.27
CA CYS A 80 3.89 -0.96 -0.86
C CYS A 80 4.48 -0.30 0.40
N SER A 81 4.82 0.99 0.35
CA SER A 81 5.29 1.78 1.50
C SER A 81 4.19 2.73 1.97
N SER A 82 4.07 2.96 3.29
CA SER A 82 3.09 3.87 3.88
C SER A 82 3.40 5.33 3.52
N SER A 83 2.49 6.01 2.82
CA SER A 83 2.64 7.40 2.32
C SER A 83 3.85 7.68 1.40
N ALA A 84 3.83 8.79 0.65
CA ALA A 84 4.92 9.27 -0.22
C ALA A 84 6.24 9.62 0.49
N GLN A 85 6.45 9.28 1.77
CA GLN A 85 7.61 9.73 2.54
C GLN A 85 8.96 9.25 1.98
N ARG A 86 8.96 8.23 1.10
CA ARG A 86 10.12 7.81 0.31
C ARG A 86 9.84 7.76 -1.19
N MET A 87 9.06 8.72 -1.66
CA MET A 87 8.81 8.93 -3.08
C MET A 87 10.02 9.63 -3.70
N ASP A 88 11.02 8.86 -4.10
CA ASP A 88 12.20 9.33 -4.82
C ASP A 88 12.54 8.41 -6.01
N HIS A 89 13.39 8.90 -6.92
CA HIS A 89 13.73 8.16 -8.13
C HIS A 89 14.52 6.87 -7.87
N ALA A 90 15.24 6.74 -6.75
CA ALA A 90 15.92 5.50 -6.42
C ALA A 90 14.91 4.41 -6.03
N MET A 91 13.86 4.76 -5.28
CA MET A 91 12.76 3.85 -4.99
C MET A 91 11.96 3.50 -6.25
N LEU A 92 11.69 4.46 -7.12
CA LEU A 92 10.95 4.24 -8.38
C LEU A 92 11.74 3.40 -9.41
N ALA A 93 13.07 3.39 -9.34
CA ALA A 93 13.90 2.59 -10.23
C ALA A 93 13.83 1.08 -9.94
N VAL A 94 13.51 0.69 -8.70
CA VAL A 94 13.47 -0.72 -8.28
C VAL A 94 12.07 -1.22 -7.96
N HIS A 95 11.09 -0.32 -7.80
CA HIS A 95 9.70 -0.66 -7.55
C HIS A 95 8.79 -0.24 -8.70
N THR A 96 7.90 -1.16 -9.10
CA THR A 96 6.96 -0.93 -10.21
C THR A 96 5.75 -0.08 -9.83
N LEU A 97 5.56 0.18 -8.53
CA LEU A 97 4.41 0.89 -7.98
C LEU A 97 4.83 1.62 -6.69
N GLN A 98 4.35 2.84 -6.54
CA GLN A 98 4.59 3.72 -5.41
C GLN A 98 3.26 4.22 -4.84
N SER A 99 3.03 3.97 -3.55
CA SER A 99 1.92 4.59 -2.81
C SER A 99 2.11 6.10 -2.74
N THR A 100 1.04 6.86 -2.96
CA THR A 100 1.13 8.32 -3.16
C THR A 100 0.76 9.12 -1.93
N SER A 101 -0.34 8.82 -1.25
CA SER A 101 -0.70 9.54 -0.01
C SER A 101 -1.63 8.73 0.85
N ASP A 102 -1.54 8.95 2.16
CA ASP A 102 -2.51 8.45 3.15
C ASP A 102 -3.67 9.45 3.35
N GLN A 103 -3.68 10.59 2.65
CA GLN A 103 -4.81 11.52 2.64
C GLN A 103 -6.07 10.77 2.16
N GLN A 104 -7.19 10.98 2.84
CA GLN A 104 -8.46 10.31 2.53
C GLN A 104 -9.52 11.27 2.01
N ASP A 105 -9.40 12.56 2.34
CA ASP A 105 -10.31 13.59 1.85
C ASP A 105 -10.12 13.78 0.33
N PRO A 106 -11.15 13.51 -0.49
CA PRO A 106 -11.04 13.59 -1.94
C PRO A 106 -10.80 15.01 -2.46
N ASP A 107 -11.25 16.05 -1.76
CA ASP A 107 -11.02 17.43 -2.18
C ASP A 107 -9.53 17.77 -2.05
N SER A 108 -8.94 17.40 -0.92
CA SER A 108 -7.51 17.53 -0.67
C SER A 108 -6.66 16.61 -1.56
N TYR A 109 -7.15 15.40 -1.85
CA TYR A 109 -6.43 14.42 -2.66
C TYR A 109 -6.33 14.84 -4.13
N GLY A 110 -7.32 15.55 -4.66
CA GLY A 110 -7.33 15.99 -6.07
C GLY A 110 -6.07 16.76 -6.46
N ALA A 111 -5.59 17.65 -5.57
CA ALA A 111 -4.35 18.39 -5.78
C ALA A 111 -3.10 17.47 -5.79
N ILE A 112 -3.07 16.46 -4.92
CA ILE A 112 -2.00 15.47 -4.89
C ILE A 112 -2.01 14.68 -6.20
N ALA A 113 -3.16 14.14 -6.59
CA ALA A 113 -3.32 13.34 -7.81
C ALA A 113 -2.90 14.12 -9.07
N ALA A 114 -3.28 15.40 -9.17
CA ALA A 114 -2.91 16.27 -10.29
C ALA A 114 -1.41 16.58 -10.34
N ALA A 115 -0.73 16.62 -9.20
CA ALA A 115 0.71 16.91 -9.14
C ALA A 115 1.60 15.69 -9.42
N LEU A 116 1.13 14.46 -9.19
CA LEU A 116 1.93 13.24 -9.35
C LEU A 116 2.63 13.07 -10.70
N PRO A 117 2.03 13.42 -11.86
CA PRO A 117 2.69 13.30 -13.15
C PRO A 117 3.99 14.13 -13.30
N THR A 118 4.26 15.05 -12.37
CA THR A 118 5.52 15.80 -12.33
C THR A 118 6.70 15.00 -11.77
N THR A 119 6.44 13.85 -11.12
CA THR A 119 7.45 13.06 -10.40
C THR A 119 7.53 11.60 -10.84
N MET A 120 6.44 11.04 -11.36
CA MET A 120 6.37 9.65 -11.84
C MET A 120 5.31 9.48 -12.91
N THR A 121 5.36 8.35 -13.62
CA THR A 121 4.31 8.05 -14.61
C THR A 121 3.02 7.60 -13.92
N PRO A 122 1.85 7.80 -14.55
CA PRO A 122 0.55 7.29 -14.06
C PRO A 122 0.56 5.81 -13.66
N GLU A 123 1.34 4.98 -14.36
CA GLU A 123 1.46 3.54 -14.11
C GLU A 123 2.21 3.21 -12.82
N GLN A 124 3.10 4.11 -12.37
CA GLN A 124 3.88 3.95 -11.15
C GLN A 124 3.15 4.53 -9.93
N GLY A 125 2.23 5.48 -10.11
CA GLY A 125 1.50 6.10 -9.00
C GLY A 125 0.26 5.30 -8.56
N ALA A 126 0.27 4.77 -7.34
CA ALA A 126 -0.93 4.21 -6.72
C ALA A 126 -1.77 5.32 -6.08
N ILE A 127 -2.96 5.55 -6.61
CA ILE A 127 -3.97 6.48 -6.10
C ILE A 127 -4.94 5.71 -5.21
N TRP A 128 -5.17 6.20 -3.99
CA TRP A 128 -6.09 5.54 -3.07
C TRP A 128 -7.45 6.23 -3.05
N ALA A 129 -8.52 5.44 -3.14
CA ALA A 129 -9.89 5.89 -3.00
C ALA A 129 -10.47 5.31 -1.71
N TYR A 130 -11.00 6.18 -0.85
CA TYR A 130 -11.56 5.85 0.47
C TYR A 130 -13.03 6.30 0.58
N PRO A 131 -13.98 5.61 -0.07
CA PRO A 131 -15.40 5.95 0.08
C PRO A 131 -15.86 5.78 1.53
N GLN A 132 -16.73 6.68 2.00
CA GLN A 132 -17.28 6.67 3.35
C GLN A 132 -18.81 6.62 3.32
N PRO A 133 -19.47 5.79 4.16
CA PRO A 133 -20.92 5.66 4.18
C PRO A 133 -21.65 6.95 4.62
N GLU A 134 -21.00 7.77 5.45
CA GLU A 134 -21.50 9.05 5.93
C GLU A 134 -21.44 10.18 4.90
N TRP A 135 -20.66 10.02 3.83
CA TRP A 135 -20.49 11.06 2.81
C TRP A 135 -21.63 11.10 1.80
N HIS A 136 -21.80 12.28 1.21
CA HIS A 136 -22.70 12.45 0.09
C HIS A 136 -22.20 11.67 -1.13
N ASP A 137 -23.11 11.32 -2.04
CA ASP A 137 -22.78 10.52 -3.22
C ASP A 137 -21.77 11.25 -4.12
N GLU A 138 -21.87 12.57 -4.30
CA GLU A 138 -20.88 13.33 -5.08
C GLU A 138 -19.48 13.28 -4.46
N THR A 139 -19.37 13.37 -3.13
CA THR A 139 -18.08 13.24 -2.42
C THR A 139 -17.50 11.84 -2.62
N ASN A 140 -18.33 10.80 -2.52
CA ASN A 140 -17.91 9.43 -2.80
C ASN A 140 -17.53 9.23 -4.27
N ALA A 141 -18.23 9.84 -5.22
CA ALA A 141 -17.87 9.82 -6.64
C ALA A 141 -16.49 10.45 -6.86
N MET A 142 -16.19 11.55 -6.17
CA MET A 142 -14.90 12.25 -6.30
C MET A 142 -13.71 11.36 -5.92
N THR A 143 -13.89 10.44 -4.95
CA THR A 143 -12.82 9.51 -4.54
C THR A 143 -12.31 8.66 -5.70
N VAL A 144 -13.18 8.25 -6.63
CA VAL A 144 -12.82 7.45 -7.81
C VAL A 144 -12.49 8.32 -9.02
N VAL A 145 -13.06 9.53 -9.14
CA VAL A 145 -12.75 10.48 -10.23
C VAL A 145 -11.31 10.97 -10.19
N ASN A 146 -10.71 11.13 -9.01
CA ASN A 146 -9.32 11.58 -8.83
C ASN A 146 -8.26 10.56 -9.32
N SER A 147 -8.66 9.45 -9.95
CA SER A 147 -7.80 8.31 -10.30
C SER A 147 -7.00 8.50 -11.58
N LEU A 148 -6.12 9.52 -11.60
CA LEU A 148 -5.17 9.76 -12.71
C LEU A 148 -4.00 8.75 -12.75
N GLY A 149 -3.98 7.76 -11.84
CA GLY A 149 -2.97 6.70 -11.78
C GLY A 149 -3.59 5.31 -11.56
N ARG A 150 -2.86 4.41 -10.90
CA ARG A 150 -3.38 3.09 -10.53
C ARG A 150 -4.28 3.17 -9.30
N ILE A 151 -5.59 3.05 -9.50
CA ILE A 151 -6.54 3.13 -8.39
C ILE A 151 -6.41 1.94 -7.44
N HIS A 152 -6.48 2.22 -6.15
CA HIS A 152 -6.54 1.26 -5.05
C HIS A 152 -7.72 1.63 -4.16
N LEU A 153 -8.69 0.72 -4.04
CA LEU A 153 -9.81 0.91 -3.13
C LEU A 153 -9.39 0.51 -1.72
N SER A 154 -9.78 1.35 -0.75
CA SER A 154 -9.53 1.10 0.66
C SER A 154 -10.71 1.60 1.50
N GLY A 155 -10.69 1.30 2.81
CA GLY A 155 -11.81 1.54 3.71
C GLY A 155 -12.80 0.38 3.78
N ARG A 156 -13.96 0.64 4.39
CA ARG A 156 -14.99 -0.37 4.66
C ARG A 156 -16.08 -0.33 3.59
N LEU A 157 -15.78 -0.90 2.42
CA LEU A 157 -16.76 -0.99 1.32
C LEU A 157 -18.00 -1.79 1.71
N ASP A 158 -17.87 -2.71 2.67
CA ASP A 158 -18.93 -3.59 3.18
C ASP A 158 -20.03 -2.87 3.97
N ILE A 159 -19.76 -1.64 4.44
CA ILE A 159 -20.74 -0.83 5.18
C ILE A 159 -21.34 0.31 4.34
N LEU A 160 -20.94 0.43 3.07
CA LEU A 160 -21.53 1.41 2.16
C LEU A 160 -23.01 1.10 1.93
N LYS A 161 -23.82 2.14 1.74
CA LYS A 161 -25.21 1.96 1.32
C LYS A 161 -25.23 1.29 -0.06
N PRO A 162 -26.24 0.48 -0.41
CA PRO A 162 -26.27 -0.23 -1.69
C PRO A 162 -26.09 0.68 -2.92
N HIS A 163 -26.66 1.90 -2.90
CA HIS A 163 -26.48 2.87 -3.98
C HIS A 163 -25.05 3.43 -4.02
N GLN A 164 -24.43 3.72 -2.88
CA GLN A 164 -23.04 4.18 -2.79
C GLN A 164 -22.08 3.09 -3.30
N PHE A 165 -22.29 1.82 -2.93
CA PHE A 165 -21.51 0.72 -3.47
C PHE A 165 -21.67 0.61 -4.99
N GLY A 166 -22.89 0.73 -5.50
CA GLY A 166 -23.18 0.76 -6.94
C GLY A 166 -22.48 1.91 -7.68
N LEU A 167 -22.45 3.10 -7.08
CA LEU A 167 -21.72 4.27 -7.58
C LEU A 167 -20.22 4.02 -7.69
N ILE A 168 -19.59 3.49 -6.64
CA ILE A 168 -18.17 3.17 -6.64
C ILE A 168 -17.87 2.09 -7.68
N LYS A 169 -18.71 1.05 -7.78
CA LYS A 169 -18.59 0.02 -8.81
C LYS A 169 -18.65 0.64 -10.22
N GLN A 170 -19.59 1.55 -10.48
CA GLN A 170 -19.70 2.23 -11.77
C GLN A 170 -18.41 3.01 -12.09
N GLY A 171 -17.85 3.74 -11.12
CA GLY A 171 -16.56 4.42 -11.29
C GLY A 171 -15.42 3.46 -11.63
N MET A 172 -15.37 2.29 -10.99
CA MET A 172 -14.38 1.25 -11.28
C MET A 172 -14.57 0.61 -12.66
N ASP A 173 -15.82 0.40 -13.09
CA ASP A 173 -16.13 -0.10 -14.43
C ASP A 173 -15.62 0.88 -15.50
N ILE A 174 -15.81 2.19 -15.29
CA ILE A 174 -15.27 3.25 -16.15
C ILE A 174 -13.73 3.25 -16.12
N TYR A 175 -13.12 3.20 -14.93
CA TYR A 175 -11.68 3.13 -14.78
C TYR A 175 -11.09 1.96 -15.59
N ARG A 176 -11.73 0.79 -15.56
CA ARG A 176 -11.30 -0.39 -16.31
C ARG A 176 -11.39 -0.22 -17.83
N ILE A 177 -12.26 0.66 -18.33
CA ILE A 177 -12.33 1.02 -19.76
C ILE A 177 -11.21 1.99 -20.15
N LEU A 178 -10.78 2.86 -19.23
CA LEU A 178 -9.76 3.88 -19.47
C LEU A 178 -8.32 3.37 -19.26
N ALA A 179 -8.12 2.52 -18.26
CA ALA A 179 -6.85 1.85 -17.93
C ALA A 179 -6.22 0.95 -19.02
N PRO A 180 -6.91 0.39 -20.04
CA PRO A 180 -6.31 -0.45 -21.09
C PRO A 180 -5.32 0.31 -21.98
N ARG A 181 -5.23 1.64 -21.88
CA ARG A 181 -4.26 2.44 -22.64
C ARG A 181 -2.97 2.75 -21.87
N THR A 182 -2.85 2.32 -20.60
CA THR A 182 -1.67 2.62 -19.77
C THR A 182 -0.93 1.41 -19.18
N SER A 183 -1.44 0.17 -19.09
CA SER A 183 -0.55 -1.02 -18.90
C SER A 183 -1.27 -2.38 -18.97
N SER A 184 -0.54 -3.40 -19.43
CA SER A 184 -0.96 -4.80 -19.65
C SER A 184 -1.28 -5.63 -18.39
N LEU A 185 -1.58 -5.00 -17.24
CA LEU A 185 -1.71 -5.67 -15.93
C LEU A 185 -3.14 -5.65 -15.34
N ALA A 186 -4.14 -5.20 -16.09
CA ALA A 186 -5.55 -5.10 -15.67
C ALA A 186 -6.29 -6.45 -15.51
N ARG A 187 -5.66 -7.48 -14.93
CA ARG A 187 -6.27 -8.82 -14.74
C ARG A 187 -6.84 -9.11 -13.35
N CYS A 188 -6.90 -8.13 -12.43
CA CYS A 188 -7.20 -8.45 -11.02
C CYS A 188 -8.61 -8.11 -10.54
N LEU A 189 -9.54 -7.67 -11.40
CA LEU A 189 -10.87 -7.19 -10.97
C LEU A 189 -12.00 -7.66 -11.90
N ASP A 190 -12.08 -8.97 -12.15
CA ASP A 190 -13.32 -9.59 -12.66
C ASP A 190 -14.24 -9.85 -11.46
N TRP A 191 -15.14 -8.90 -11.19
CA TRP A 191 -16.22 -9.04 -10.24
C TRP A 191 -17.43 -9.67 -10.96
N GLY A 192 -17.44 -11.00 -11.02
CA GLY A 192 -18.61 -11.79 -11.41
C GLY A 192 -19.68 -11.82 -10.33
#